data_AF-A0A2N0KTA0-F1
#
_entry.id   AF-A0A2N0KTA0-F1
#
_cell.length_a   1.000
_cell.length_b   1.000
_cell.length_c   1.000
_cell.angle_alpha   90.00
_cell.angle_beta   90.00
_cell.angle_gamma   90.00
#
_symmetry.space_group_name_H-M   'P 1'
#
loop_
_entity.id
_entity.type
_entity.pdbx_description
1 polymer ?
#
loop_
_entity_poly.entity_id
_entity_poly.type
_entity_poly.pdbx_seq_one_letter_code
_entity_poly.pdbx_strand_id
1 'polypeptide(L)'
;MTQESQVIQHESAHPTPGTYFKVAMALSAITAIEVAVFYLEFVRHAIIPILVLLSGAKFILVCMYYMHLKFDDRIFSTMFVAGLVTASGVVMALMALFRFFA
;
A
#
# COMPACT_ATOMS: atom_id res chain seq x y z
N MET A 1 -10.05 -7.87 56.57
CA MET A 1 -8.96 -8.72 56.03
C MET A 1 -9.33 -8.99 54.58
N THR A 2 -8.63 -8.30 53.67
CA THR A 2 -8.44 -8.59 52.23
C THR A 2 -9.69 -8.99 51.43
N GLN A 3 -10.39 -8.08 50.75
CA GLN A 3 -9.98 -7.51 49.45
C GLN A 3 -8.98 -8.39 48.68
N GLU A 4 -9.38 -9.63 48.40
CA GLU A 4 -8.85 -10.35 47.24
C GLU A 4 -9.60 -9.84 46.02
N SER A 5 -9.22 -8.62 45.62
CA SER A 5 -9.40 -8.15 44.26
C SER A 5 -8.75 -9.21 43.39
N GLN A 6 -9.57 -10.11 42.84
CA GLN A 6 -9.25 -10.85 41.64
C GLN A 6 -8.86 -9.79 40.63
N VAL A 7 -7.56 -9.48 40.59
CA VAL A 7 -6.90 -8.91 39.43
C VAL A 7 -7.02 -10.02 38.41
N ILE A 8 -8.22 -10.13 37.82
CA ILE A 8 -8.38 -10.65 36.49
C ILE A 8 -7.47 -9.74 35.70
N GLN A 9 -6.23 -10.20 35.50
CA GLN A 9 -5.41 -9.74 34.42
C GLN A 9 -6.27 -10.01 33.20
N HIS A 10 -6.98 -8.95 32.81
CA HIS A 10 -7.34 -8.76 31.43
C HIS A 10 -5.98 -8.60 30.75
N GLU A 11 -5.34 -9.75 30.50
CA GLU A 11 -4.34 -9.89 29.47
C GLU A 11 -5.12 -9.63 28.19
N SER A 12 -5.30 -8.33 27.94
CA SER A 12 -5.80 -7.82 26.70
C SER A 12 -4.76 -8.25 25.68
N ALA A 13 -4.96 -9.45 25.14
CA ALA A 13 -4.45 -9.90 23.86
C ALA A 13 -4.97 -8.90 22.81
N HIS A 14 -4.43 -7.68 22.84
CA HIS A 14 -4.73 -6.64 21.88
C HIS A 14 -4.14 -7.13 20.55
N PRO A 15 -4.99 -7.37 19.55
CA PRO A 15 -4.58 -7.99 18.30
C PRO A 15 -3.48 -7.18 17.58
N THR A 16 -2.28 -7.75 17.62
CA THR A 16 -1.22 -7.79 16.59
C THR A 16 -0.82 -6.48 15.88
N PRO A 17 -0.29 -5.44 16.58
CA PRO A 17 0.46 -4.34 15.96
C PRO A 17 1.72 -4.80 15.18
N GLY A 18 2.23 -6.01 15.46
CA GLY A 18 3.43 -6.55 14.81
C GLY A 18 3.30 -6.77 13.30
N THR A 19 2.10 -7.07 12.79
CA THR A 19 1.89 -7.29 11.35
C THR A 19 2.06 -5.98 10.57
N TYR A 20 1.49 -4.88 11.08
CA TYR A 20 1.62 -3.56 10.48
C TYR A 20 3.06 -3.05 10.53
N PHE A 21 3.78 -3.32 11.62
CA PHE A 21 5.20 -2.96 11.73
C PHE A 21 6.06 -3.67 10.68
N LYS A 22 5.79 -4.96 10.41
CA LYS A 22 6.50 -5.75 9.39
C LYS A 22 6.26 -5.20 7.97
N VAL A 23 5.03 -4.78 7.69
CA VAL A 23 4.61 -4.14 6.43
C VAL A 23 5.28 -2.76 6.29
N ALA A 24 5.32 -1.97 7.37
CA ALA A 24 6.00 -0.67 7.43
C ALA A 24 7.48 -0.80 7.05
N MET A 25 8.15 -1.79 7.63
CA MET A 25 9.56 -2.06 7.38
C MET A 25 9.81 -2.47 5.93
N ALA A 26 8.94 -3.31 5.35
CA ALA A 26 9.02 -3.68 3.93
C ALA A 26 8.82 -2.46 3.02
N LEU A 27 7.84 -1.59 3.31
CA LEU A 27 7.58 -0.37 2.55
C LEU A 27 8.77 0.61 2.62
N SER A 28 9.37 0.74 3.80
CA SER A 28 10.57 1.54 4.01
C SER A 28 11.76 0.99 3.20
N ALA A 29 11.97 -0.34 3.22
CA ALA A 29 13.02 -0.98 2.43
C ALA A 29 12.82 -0.77 0.92
N ILE A 30 11.59 -0.93 0.40
CA ILE A 30 11.28 -0.66 -1.01
C ILE A 30 11.60 0.80 -1.36
N THR A 31 11.26 1.73 -0.46
CA THR A 31 11.52 3.17 -0.68
C THR A 31 13.01 3.48 -0.67
N ALA A 32 13.79 2.88 0.24
CA ALA A 32 15.24 3.04 0.26
C ALA A 32 15.90 2.48 -1.01
N ILE A 33 15.43 1.32 -1.50
CA ILE A 33 15.88 0.74 -2.78
C ILE A 33 15.54 1.68 -3.94
N GLU A 34 14.33 2.26 -3.96
CA GLU A 34 13.92 3.20 -5.01
C GLU A 34 14.85 4.41 -5.09
N VAL A 35 15.16 5.02 -3.94
CA VAL A 35 16.09 6.15 -3.87
C VAL A 35 17.49 5.70 -4.31
N ALA A 36 17.98 4.56 -3.85
CA ALA A 36 19.28 4.04 -4.27
C ALA A 36 19.36 3.81 -5.79
N VAL A 37 18.33 3.19 -6.38
CA VAL A 37 18.25 2.96 -7.84
C VAL A 37 18.15 4.29 -8.60
N PHE A 38 17.43 5.28 -8.08
CA PHE A 38 17.34 6.60 -8.68
C PHE A 38 18.70 7.31 -8.76
N TYR A 39 19.58 7.10 -7.78
CA TYR A 39 20.93 7.67 -7.78
C TYR A 39 21.94 6.92 -8.65
N LEU A 40 21.66 5.67 -9.06
CA LEU A 40 22.56 4.89 -9.90
C LEU A 40 22.36 5.23 -11.39
N GLU A 41 23.30 5.97 -11.96
CA GLU A 41 23.24 6.42 -13.37
C GLU A 41 23.24 5.28 -14.40
N PHE A 42 23.70 4.08 -14.02
CA PHE A 42 23.76 2.90 -14.89
C PHE A 42 22.37 2.42 -15.37
N VAL A 43 21.30 2.74 -14.63
CA VAL A 43 19.94 2.27 -14.90
C VAL A 43 19.10 3.30 -15.66
N ARG A 44 19.70 4.40 -16.12
CA ARG A 44 19.02 5.56 -16.74
C ARG A 44 17.98 5.21 -17.81
N HIS A 45 18.26 4.22 -18.66
CA HIS A 45 17.34 3.81 -19.74
C HIS A 45 16.12 3.03 -19.25
N ALA A 46 16.25 2.30 -18.13
CA ALA A 46 15.18 1.50 -17.54
C ALA A 46 14.60 2.13 -16.26
N ILE A 47 15.02 3.35 -15.90
CA ILE A 47 14.64 4.01 -14.65
C ILE A 47 13.13 4.26 -14.60
N ILE A 48 12.52 4.73 -15.70
CA ILE A 48 11.08 5.04 -15.75
C ILE A 48 10.23 3.79 -15.49
N PRO A 49 10.36 2.68 -16.24
CA PRO A 49 9.53 1.50 -16.00
C PRO A 49 9.78 0.86 -14.62
N ILE A 50 11.03 0.90 -14.12
CA ILE A 50 11.37 0.39 -12.78
C ILE A 50 10.69 1.21 -11.69
N LEU A 51 10.75 2.54 -11.76
CA LEU A 51 10.12 3.42 -10.77
C LEU A 51 8.60 3.30 -10.79
N VAL A 52 8.00 3.15 -11.98
CA VAL A 52 6.55 2.90 -12.11
C VAL A 52 6.18 1.58 -11.43
N LEU A 53 6.98 0.52 -11.62
CA LEU A 53 6.73 -0.78 -11.01
C LEU A 53 6.91 -0.75 -9.48
N LEU A 54 7.98 -0.13 -8.97
CA LEU A 54 8.21 0.02 -7.53
C LEU A 54 7.12 0.88 -6.87
N SER A 55 6.71 1.97 -7.52
CA SER A 55 5.62 2.83 -7.05
C SER A 55 4.28 2.07 -7.01
N GLY A 56 3.97 1.30 -8.06
CA GLY A 56 2.80 0.43 -8.10
C GLY A 56 2.81 -0.64 -7.01
N ALA A 57 3.95 -1.28 -6.76
CA ALA A 57 4.10 -2.26 -5.69
C ALA A 57 3.86 -1.64 -4.31
N LYS A 58 4.41 -0.45 -4.04
CA LYS A 58 4.16 0.30 -2.80
C LYS A 58 2.68 0.62 -2.64
N PHE A 59 2.03 1.09 -3.71
CA PHE A 59 0.61 1.39 -3.70
C PHE A 59 -0.24 0.16 -3.34
N ILE A 60 -0.01 -0.99 -3.97
CA ILE A 60 -0.74 -2.23 -3.68
C ILE A 60 -0.54 -2.66 -2.22
N LEU A 61 0.70 -2.57 -1.72
CA LEU A 61 1.04 -2.96 -0.36
C LEU A 61 0.35 -2.05 0.68
N VAL A 62 0.30 -0.74 0.41
CA VAL A 62 -0.47 0.23 1.21
C VAL A 62 -1.96 -0.05 1.15
N CYS A 63 -2.54 -0.28 -0.04
CA CYS A 63 -3.96 -0.59 -0.18
C CYS A 63 -4.35 -1.88 0.56
N MET A 64 -3.57 -2.96 0.42
CA MET A 64 -3.88 -4.23 1.06
C MET A 64 -3.74 -4.18 2.59
N TYR A 65 -2.68 -3.57 3.12
CA TYR A 65 -2.36 -3.66 4.54
C TYR A 65 -2.70 -2.40 5.32
N TYR A 66 -2.41 -1.19 4.80
CA TYR A 66 -2.65 0.07 5.53
C TYR A 66 -4.05 0.64 5.34
N MET A 67 -4.70 0.39 4.21
CA MET A 67 -6.13 0.69 4.03
C MET A 67 -7.05 -0.44 4.51
N HIS A 68 -6.49 -1.45 5.19
CA HIS A 68 -7.24 -2.56 5.79
C HIS A 68 -8.00 -3.47 4.81
N LEU A 69 -7.94 -3.30 3.48
CA LEU A 69 -8.68 -4.13 2.51
C LEU A 69 -8.48 -5.65 2.69
N LYS A 70 -7.30 -6.10 3.15
CA LYS A 70 -7.05 -7.52 3.41
C LYS A 70 -7.76 -8.05 4.67
N PHE A 71 -8.08 -7.16 5.61
CA PHE A 71 -8.69 -7.48 6.89
C PHE A 71 -10.17 -7.06 6.96
N ASP A 72 -10.68 -6.39 5.93
CA ASP A 72 -12.04 -5.85 5.84
C ASP A 72 -12.89 -6.62 4.81
N ASP A 73 -14.20 -6.35 4.79
CA ASP A 73 -15.15 -7.01 3.90
C ASP A 73 -14.90 -6.68 2.42
N ARG A 74 -15.16 -7.67 1.55
CA ARG A 74 -14.92 -7.56 0.10
C ARG A 74 -15.64 -6.39 -0.56
N ILE A 75 -16.71 -5.85 0.02
CA ILE A 75 -17.42 -4.66 -0.47
C ILE A 75 -16.49 -3.43 -0.53
N PHE A 76 -15.71 -3.17 0.52
CA PHE A 76 -14.80 -2.02 0.55
C PHE A 76 -13.67 -2.17 -0.47
N SER A 77 -13.14 -3.39 -0.62
CA SER A 77 -12.17 -3.69 -1.67
C SER A 77 -12.73 -3.50 -3.07
N THR A 78 -13.99 -3.87 -3.30
CA THR A 78 -14.62 -3.78 -4.62
C THR A 78 -14.93 -2.32 -4.98
N MET A 79 -15.42 -1.51 -4.04
CA MET A 79 -15.63 -0.07 -4.26
C MET A 79 -14.32 0.67 -4.54
N PHE A 80 -13.25 0.34 -3.83
CA PHE A 80 -11.93 0.95 -4.07
C PHE A 80 -11.40 0.63 -5.47
N VAL A 81 -11.43 -0.65 -5.86
CA VAL A 81 -10.97 -1.09 -7.19
C VAL A 81 -11.87 -0.52 -8.29
N ALA A 82 -13.19 -0.47 -8.09
CA ALA A 82 -14.11 0.15 -9.04
C ALA A 82 -13.79 1.64 -9.24
N GLY A 83 -13.49 2.36 -8.16
CA GLY A 83 -13.03 3.75 -8.21
C GLY A 83 -11.70 3.92 -8.94
N LEU A 84 -10.73 3.05 -8.67
CA LEU A 84 -9.42 3.04 -9.34
C LEU A 84 -9.54 2.79 -10.85
N VAL A 85 -10.36 1.82 -11.24
CA VAL A 85 -10.64 1.49 -12.65
C VAL A 85 -11.36 2.65 -13.33
N THR A 86 -12.35 3.25 -12.67
CA THR A 86 -13.10 4.39 -13.21
C THR A 86 -12.19 5.59 -13.41
N ALA A 87 -11.37 5.95 -12.40
CA ALA A 87 -10.41 7.05 -12.50
C ALA A 87 -9.39 6.82 -13.64
N SER A 88 -8.82 5.62 -13.71
CA SER A 88 -7.89 5.23 -14.77
C SER A 88 -8.54 5.30 -16.15
N GLY A 89 -9.79 4.83 -16.25
CA GLY A 89 -10.59 4.88 -17.47
C GLY A 89 -10.89 6.30 -17.93
N VAL A 90 -11.23 7.20 -17.00
CA VAL A 90 -11.43 8.63 -17.32
C VAL A 90 -10.13 9.26 -17.82
N VAL A 91 -9.00 8.99 -17.17
CA VAL A 91 -7.69 9.50 -17.64
C VAL A 91 -7.38 8.99 -19.05
N MET A 92 -7.54 7.69 -19.30
CA MET A 92 -7.33 7.10 -20.63
C MET A 92 -8.27 7.69 -21.68
N ALA A 93 -9.54 7.90 -21.34
CA ALA A 93 -10.53 8.53 -22.22
C ALA A 93 -10.16 9.98 -22.55
N LEU A 94 -9.67 10.75 -21.58
CA LEU A 94 -9.18 12.11 -21.80
C LEU A 94 -7.94 12.14 -22.70
N MET A 95 -6.97 11.24 -22.48
CA MET A 95 -5.79 11.13 -23.34
C MET A 95 -6.16 10.77 -24.79
N ALA A 96 -7.14 9.89 -24.97
CA ALA A 96 -7.69 9.55 -26.29
C ALA A 96 -8.44 10.72 -26.94
N LEU A 97 -9.26 11.45 -26.16
CA LEU A 97 -10.03 12.60 -26.62
C LEU A 97 -9.12 13.73 -27.13
N PHE A 98 -8.02 14.01 -26.43
CA PHE A 98 -7.04 15.01 -26.85
C PHE A 98 -6.10 14.54 -27.97
N ARG A 99 -6.34 13.36 -28.57
CA ARG A 99 -5.52 12.81 -29.65
C ARG A 99 -4.03 12.70 -29.31
N PHE A 100 -3.69 12.50 -28.03
CA PHE A 100 -2.29 12.40 -27.59
C PHE A 100 -1.53 11.22 -28.25
N PHE A 101 -2.24 10.20 -28.72
CA PHE A 101 -1.69 9.00 -29.37
C PHE A 101 -1.62 9.08 -30.91
N ALA A 102 -1.95 10.22 -31.52
CA ALA A 102 -1.92 10.46 -32.98
C ALA A 102 -0.87 11.52 -33.33
#